data_AF-A0A425XX31-F1
#
_entry.id   AF-A0A425XX31-F1
#
_cell.length_a   1.000
_cell.length_b   1.000
_cell.length_c   1.000
_cell.angle_alpha   90.00
_cell.angle_beta   90.00
_cell.angle_gamma   90.00
#
_symmetry.space_group_name_H-M   'P 1'
#
loop_
_entity.id
_entity.type
_entity.pdbx_description
1 polymer ?
#
loop_
_entity_poly.entity_id
_entity_poly.type
_entity_poly.pdbx_seq_one_letter_code
_entity_poly.pdbx_strand_id
1 'polypeptide(L)'
;MSCITNELIQKYIDEETNLEERVSVKDHLAHCEQCALKLEAQQDMVRDIKKTLNLLTQNNIEIPPMILPLQVNKRRLVLKKRLIYSLSAACVLLFFVMIFPISRDLKQNGISLLQTFDEDYDANLPISQQKMIINVVDPTGKVTEFYVE
;
A
#
# COMPACT_ATOMS: atom_id res chain seq x y z
N MET A 1 36.44 -50.91 -4.36
CA MET A 1 35.38 -50.02 -3.85
C MET A 1 35.84 -48.57 -4.02
N SER A 2 34.97 -47.67 -4.45
CA SER A 2 35.28 -46.23 -4.50
C SER A 2 35.44 -45.69 -3.07
N CYS A 3 36.42 -44.83 -2.85
CA CYS A 3 36.58 -44.11 -1.59
C CYS A 3 35.40 -43.15 -1.36
N ILE A 4 35.09 -42.85 -0.09
CA ILE A 4 34.12 -41.82 0.26
C ILE A 4 34.62 -40.42 -0.15
N THR A 5 33.70 -39.55 -0.53
CA THR A 5 34.00 -38.17 -0.95
C THR A 5 34.30 -37.28 0.24
N ASN A 6 35.07 -36.20 0.02
CA ASN A 6 35.37 -35.23 1.07
C ASN A 6 34.11 -34.57 1.65
N GLU A 7 33.11 -34.31 0.80
CA GLU A 7 31.81 -33.75 1.21
C GLU A 7 31.09 -34.66 2.21
N LEU A 8 31.10 -35.98 1.95
CA LEU A 8 30.47 -36.95 2.85
C LEU A 8 31.23 -37.07 4.18
N ILE A 9 32.57 -36.93 4.16
CA ILE A 9 33.40 -36.88 5.36
C ILE A 9 33.07 -35.63 6.19
N GLN A 10 32.97 -34.46 5.57
CA GLN A 10 32.61 -33.21 6.26
C GLN A 10 31.21 -33.30 6.87
N LYS A 11 30.22 -33.74 6.08
CA LYS A 11 28.85 -33.98 6.56
C LYS A 11 28.80 -34.92 7.75
N TYR A 12 29.70 -35.91 7.80
CA TYR A 12 29.83 -36.83 8.93
C TYR A 12 30.46 -36.17 10.16
N ILE A 13 31.49 -35.33 9.99
CA ILE A 13 32.12 -34.56 11.08
C ILE A 13 31.13 -33.55 11.69
N ASP A 14 30.32 -32.90 10.87
CA ASP A 14 29.33 -31.90 11.29
C ASP A 14 28.02 -32.52 11.80
N GLU A 15 27.95 -33.85 11.91
CA GLU A 15 26.79 -34.65 12.33
C GLU A 15 25.54 -34.52 11.44
N GLU A 16 25.68 -33.99 10.23
CA GLU A 16 24.60 -33.73 9.26
C GLU A 16 24.21 -34.95 8.41
N THR A 17 24.90 -36.08 8.55
CA THR A 17 24.57 -37.34 7.82
C THR A 17 23.23 -37.91 8.26
N ASN A 18 22.44 -38.41 7.31
CA ASN A 18 21.28 -39.24 7.62
C ASN A 18 21.71 -40.64 8.14
N LEU A 19 20.76 -41.45 8.60
CA LEU A 19 21.06 -42.75 9.24
C LEU A 19 21.74 -43.74 8.27
N GLU A 20 21.31 -43.77 7.01
CA GLU A 20 21.88 -44.66 5.99
C GLU A 20 23.32 -44.27 5.62
N GLU A 21 23.56 -42.98 5.39
CA GLU A 21 24.89 -42.42 5.14
C GLU A 21 25.82 -42.67 6.32
N ARG A 22 25.35 -42.50 7.55
CA ARG A 22 26.14 -42.72 8.76
C ARG A 22 26.59 -44.17 8.91
N VAL A 23 25.70 -45.13 8.61
CA VAL A 23 26.04 -46.56 8.63
C VAL A 23 27.03 -46.87 7.50
N SER A 24 26.76 -46.40 6.29
CA SER A 24 27.64 -46.60 5.12
C SER A 24 29.06 -46.05 5.35
N VAL A 25 29.18 -44.85 5.93
CA VAL A 25 30.48 -44.25 6.27
C VAL A 25 31.19 -45.07 7.34
N LYS A 26 30.51 -45.50 8.41
CA LYS A 26 31.11 -46.34 9.46
C LYS A 26 31.63 -47.66 8.90
N ASP A 27 30.83 -48.32 8.07
CA ASP A 27 31.21 -49.59 7.45
C ASP A 27 32.40 -49.40 6.50
N HIS A 28 32.44 -48.30 5.74
CA HIS A 28 33.56 -47.99 4.86
C HIS A 28 34.85 -47.70 5.65
N LEU A 29 34.77 -46.91 6.72
CA LEU A 29 35.91 -46.56 7.57
C LEU A 29 36.52 -47.79 8.27
N ALA A 30 35.71 -48.82 8.57
CA ALA A 30 36.20 -50.08 9.13
C ALA A 30 37.07 -50.89 8.14
N HIS A 31 36.92 -50.65 6.83
CA HIS A 31 37.59 -51.43 5.78
C HIS A 31 38.54 -50.60 4.90
N CYS A 32 38.56 -49.27 5.04
CA CYS A 32 39.39 -48.37 4.24
C CYS A 32 40.24 -47.45 5.13
N GLU A 33 41.48 -47.87 5.38
CA GLU A 33 42.46 -47.14 6.19
C GLU A 33 42.74 -45.73 5.63
N GLN A 34 42.80 -45.58 4.31
CA GLN A 34 43.04 -44.28 3.68
C GLN A 34 41.94 -43.25 3.99
N CYS A 35 40.68 -43.69 4.05
CA CYS A 35 39.57 -42.80 4.40
C CYS A 35 39.51 -42.52 5.91
N ALA A 36 39.94 -43.48 6.74
CA ALA A 36 40.09 -43.27 8.18
C ALA A 36 41.14 -42.20 8.50
N LEU A 37 42.32 -42.28 7.88
CA LEU A 37 43.37 -41.27 8.03
C LEU A 37 42.93 -39.88 7.55
N LYS A 38 42.17 -39.82 6.45
CA LYS A 38 41.60 -38.56 5.95
C LYS A 38 40.60 -37.94 6.93
N LEU A 39 39.73 -38.75 7.54
CA LEU A 39 38.79 -38.29 8.55
C LEU A 39 39.54 -37.72 9.77
N GLU A 40 40.54 -38.44 10.27
CA GLU A 40 41.36 -38.02 11.41
C GLU A 40 42.06 -36.69 11.13
N ALA A 41 42.71 -36.55 9.97
CA ALA A 41 43.38 -35.31 9.57
C ALA A 41 42.42 -34.11 9.50
N GLN A 42 41.18 -34.31 9.03
CA GLN A 42 40.17 -33.25 8.99
C GLN A 42 39.66 -32.90 10.40
N GLN A 43 39.48 -33.88 11.28
CA GLN A 43 39.10 -33.63 12.67
C GLN A 43 40.19 -32.86 13.42
N ASP A 44 41.46 -33.19 13.20
CA ASP A 44 42.61 -32.45 13.75
C ASP A 44 42.61 -31.00 13.32
N MET A 45 42.44 -30.75 12.02
CA MET A 45 42.37 -29.39 11.48
C MET A 45 41.24 -28.58 12.13
N VAL A 46 40.05 -29.18 12.31
CA VAL A 46 38.92 -28.52 12.99
C VAL A 46 39.24 -28.21 14.45
N ARG A 47 39.90 -29.12 15.17
CA ARG A 47 40.35 -28.89 16.55
C ARG A 47 41.34 -27.74 16.65
N ASP A 48 42.31 -27.68 15.74
CA ASP A 48 43.33 -26.63 15.71
C ASP A 48 42.74 -25.26 15.39
N ILE A 49 41.79 -25.19 14.45
CA ILE A 49 41.05 -23.97 14.15
C ILE A 49 40.27 -23.51 15.38
N LYS A 50 39.51 -24.41 16.03
CA LYS A 50 38.76 -24.08 17.25
C LYS A 50 39.66 -23.58 18.37
N LYS A 51 40.82 -24.22 18.57
CA LYS A 51 41.81 -23.80 19.55
C LYS A 51 42.33 -22.40 19.22
N THR A 52 42.69 -22.14 17.97
CA THR A 52 43.19 -20.84 17.50
C THR A 52 42.13 -19.74 17.66
N LEU A 53 40.88 -20.01 17.29
CA LEU A 53 39.78 -19.08 17.47
C LEU A 53 39.52 -18.77 18.95
N ASN A 54 39.55 -19.79 19.82
CA ASN A 54 39.41 -19.61 21.27
C ASN A 54 40.55 -18.77 21.88
N LEU A 55 41.77 -18.85 21.32
CA LEU A 55 42.88 -17.97 21.71
C LEU A 55 42.66 -16.52 21.26
N LEU A 56 41.96 -16.30 20.14
CA LEU A 56 41.60 -14.96 19.65
C LEU A 56 40.41 -14.36 20.42
N THR A 57 39.49 -15.17 20.93
CA THR A 57 38.28 -14.72 21.64
C THR A 57 38.46 -14.59 23.16
N GLN A 58 39.65 -14.88 23.71
CA GLN A 58 39.92 -14.68 25.15
C GLN A 58 39.84 -13.22 25.61
N ASN A 59 39.80 -12.27 24.69
CA ASN A 59 39.44 -10.89 25.00
C ASN A 59 37.93 -10.83 25.20
N ASN A 60 37.49 -10.85 26.46
CA ASN A 60 36.11 -10.58 26.82
C ASN A 60 35.78 -9.13 26.47
N ILE A 61 35.36 -8.89 25.22
CA ILE A 61 34.96 -7.56 24.76
C ILE A 61 33.61 -7.28 25.41
N GLU A 62 33.62 -6.43 26.45
CA GLU A 62 32.40 -5.89 27.04
C GLU A 62 31.69 -5.05 25.98
N ILE A 63 30.68 -5.62 25.34
CA ILE A 63 29.84 -4.92 24.38
C ILE A 63 29.00 -3.91 25.19
N PRO A 64 29.15 -2.59 24.96
CA PRO A 64 28.38 -1.61 25.68
C PRO A 64 26.88 -1.80 25.37
N PRO A 65 26.00 -1.59 26.37
CA PRO A 65 24.57 -1.76 26.16
C PRO A 65 24.06 -0.77 25.12
N MET A 66 23.31 -1.28 24.14
CA MET A 66 22.65 -0.46 23.14
C MET A 66 21.55 0.37 23.80
N ILE A 67 21.71 1.70 23.84
CA ILE A 67 20.68 2.61 24.31
C ILE A 67 19.69 2.85 23.17
N LEU A 68 18.54 2.17 23.22
CA LEU A 68 17.46 2.41 22.27
C LEU A 68 16.71 3.70 22.67
N PRO A 69 16.53 4.67 21.76
CA PRO A 69 15.73 5.86 22.05
C PRO A 69 14.27 5.45 22.26
N LEU A 70 13.67 5.95 23.34
CA LEU A 70 12.24 5.79 23.61
C LEU A 70 11.42 6.36 22.44
N GLN A 71 10.74 5.50 21.69
CA GLN A 71 9.84 5.93 20.62
C GLN A 71 8.63 6.64 21.22
N VAL A 72 8.65 7.97 21.23
CA VAL A 72 7.50 8.78 21.60
C VAL A 72 6.35 8.48 20.64
N ASN A 73 5.21 8.06 21.20
CA ASN A 73 4.06 7.58 20.45
C ASN A 73 3.36 8.75 19.71
N LYS A 74 3.81 9.05 18.49
CA LYS A 74 3.29 10.14 17.63
C LYS A 74 1.83 9.95 17.20
N ARG A 75 1.23 8.77 17.42
CA ARG A 75 -0.15 8.44 16.97
C ARG A 75 -1.21 9.34 17.59
N ARG A 76 -1.05 9.77 18.85
CA ARG A 76 -2.04 10.63 19.53
C ARG A 76 -2.17 12.02 18.91
N LEU A 77 -1.10 12.56 18.33
CA LEU A 77 -1.12 13.90 17.71
C LEU A 77 -1.87 13.92 16.39
N VAL A 78 -1.78 12.84 15.60
CA VAL A 78 -2.46 12.72 14.30
C VAL A 78 -3.98 12.65 14.48
N LEU A 79 -4.45 11.90 15.48
CA LEU A 79 -5.88 11.78 15.79
C LEU A 79 -6.50 13.11 16.22
N LYS A 80 -5.81 13.89 17.05
CA LYS A 80 -6.28 15.23 17.46
C LYS A 80 -6.43 16.17 16.26
N LYS A 81 -5.47 16.19 15.34
CA LYS A 81 -5.56 17.02 14.12
C LYS A 81 -6.74 16.62 13.24
N ARG A 82 -6.97 15.31 13.06
CA ARG A 82 -8.11 14.81 12.28
C ARG A 82 -9.46 15.22 12.87
N LEU A 83 -9.60 15.16 14.20
CA LEU A 83 -10.80 15.60 14.90
C LEU A 83 -11.06 17.11 14.74
N ILE A 84 -10.00 17.93 14.83
CA ILE A 84 -10.12 19.38 14.65
C ILE A 84 -10.60 19.72 13.23
N TYR A 85 -10.03 19.09 12.20
CA TYR A 85 -10.45 19.32 10.81
C TYR A 85 -11.88 18.83 10.54
N SER A 86 -12.29 17.70 11.10
CA SER A 86 -13.67 17.23 10.95
C SER A 86 -14.66 18.17 11.62
N LEU A 87 -14.31 18.70 12.80
CA LEU A 87 -15.16 19.63 13.54
C LEU A 87 -15.29 20.96 12.79
N SER A 88 -14.18 21.51 12.26
CA SER A 88 -14.22 22.75 11.50
C SER A 88 -15.07 22.64 10.23
N ALA A 89 -14.95 21.52 9.50
CA ALA A 89 -15.75 21.29 8.30
C ALA A 89 -17.26 21.23 8.61
N ALA A 90 -17.65 20.56 9.70
CA ALA A 90 -19.04 20.50 10.13
C ALA A 90 -19.60 21.88 10.50
N CYS A 91 -18.81 22.71 11.19
CA CYS A 91 -19.20 24.07 11.52
C CYS A 91 -19.42 24.95 10.29
N VAL A 92 -18.57 24.83 9.26
CA VAL A 92 -18.72 25.58 8.00
C VAL A 92 -19.99 25.16 7.27
N LEU A 93 -20.30 23.86 7.20
CA LEU A 93 -21.55 23.37 6.60
C LEU A 93 -22.78 23.88 7.36
N LEU A 94 -22.76 23.84 8.69
CA LEU A 94 -23.83 24.38 9.52
C LEU A 94 -24.02 25.89 9.29
N PHE A 95 -22.92 26.63 9.17
CA PHE A 95 -22.95 28.06 8.88
C PHE A 95 -23.59 28.37 7.52
N PHE A 96 -23.26 27.58 6.48
CA PHE A 96 -23.91 27.69 5.16
C PHE A 96 -25.42 27.40 5.24
N VAL A 97 -25.82 26.35 5.95
CA VAL A 97 -27.24 26.02 6.14
C VAL A 97 -27.99 27.13 6.89
N MET A 98 -27.35 27.78 7.87
CA MET A 98 -27.96 28.89 8.60
C MET A 98 -28.07 30.18 7.78
N ILE A 99 -27.09 30.49 6.93
CA ILE A 99 -27.08 31.72 6.12
C ILE A 99 -28.01 31.63 4.92
N PHE A 100 -28.15 30.44 4.35
CA PHE A 100 -29.07 30.19 3.26
C PHE A 100 -30.27 29.39 3.79
N PRO A 101 -31.13 29.98 4.64
CA PRO A 101 -32.41 29.35 4.89
C PRO A 101 -33.06 29.20 3.51
N ILE A 102 -33.40 27.96 3.15
CA ILE A 102 -34.17 27.67 1.95
C ILE A 102 -35.53 28.32 2.18
N SER A 103 -35.62 29.62 1.90
CA SER A 103 -36.83 30.39 1.89
C SER A 103 -37.66 29.84 0.73
N ARG A 104 -38.56 28.91 1.07
CA ARG A 104 -39.63 28.44 0.20
C ARG A 104 -40.70 29.52 0.02
N ASP A 105 -40.26 30.70 -0.39
CA ASP A 105 -41.13 31.73 -0.93
C ASP A 105 -40.64 32.01 -2.35
N LEU A 106 -40.94 31.06 -3.25
CA LEU A 106 -41.06 31.38 -4.66
C LEU A 106 -42.25 32.32 -4.77
N LYS A 107 -42.01 33.62 -4.59
CA LYS A 107 -42.93 34.66 -5.05
C LYS A 107 -43.14 34.43 -6.55
N GLN A 108 -44.27 33.81 -6.90
CA GLN A 108 -44.78 33.61 -8.25
C GLN A 108 -45.19 34.95 -8.89
N ASN A 109 -44.26 35.91 -8.95
CA ASN A 109 -44.42 37.15 -9.70
C ASN A 109 -43.42 37.21 -10.87
N GLY A 110 -42.75 36.10 -11.18
CA GLY A 110 -41.86 35.98 -12.31
C GLY A 110 -42.64 35.58 -13.55
N ILE A 111 -42.68 36.45 -14.54
CA ILE A 111 -43.12 36.09 -15.90
C ILE A 111 -42.11 35.08 -16.42
N SER A 112 -42.57 33.87 -16.76
CA SER A 112 -41.71 32.85 -17.33
C SER A 112 -41.72 33.00 -18.84
N LEU A 113 -40.57 33.38 -19.40
CA LEU A 113 -40.37 33.51 -20.84
C LEU A 113 -39.82 32.19 -21.37
N LEU A 114 -40.62 31.47 -22.16
CA LEU A 114 -40.19 30.24 -22.82
C LEU A 114 -39.95 30.58 -24.30
N GLN A 115 -38.69 30.51 -24.72
CA GLN A 115 -38.32 30.64 -26.13
C GLN A 115 -38.23 29.24 -26.73
N THR A 116 -39.14 28.95 -27.65
CA THR A 116 -39.14 27.71 -28.43
C THR A 116 -38.85 28.09 -29.88
N PHE A 117 -37.79 27.51 -30.42
CA PHE A 117 -37.56 27.51 -31.86
C PHE A 117 -38.47 26.42 -32.43
N ASP A 118 -39.36 26.80 -33.33
CA ASP A 118 -40.28 25.85 -33.96
C ASP A 118 -39.49 24.85 -34.82
N GLU A 119 -40.05 23.64 -35.03
CA GLU A 119 -39.37 22.54 -35.73
C GLU A 119 -39.10 22.84 -37.22
N ASP A 120 -39.71 23.88 -37.79
CA ASP A 120 -39.53 24.32 -39.17
C ASP A 120 -38.34 25.28 -39.35
N TYR A 121 -37.16 24.88 -38.86
CA TYR A 121 -35.92 25.62 -39.05
C TYR A 121 -35.47 25.54 -40.52
N ASP A 122 -35.76 26.58 -41.32
CA ASP A 122 -35.23 26.69 -42.68
C ASP A 122 -33.76 27.11 -42.65
N ALA A 123 -32.88 26.13 -42.86
CA ALA A 123 -31.43 26.32 -42.88
C ALA A 123 -30.94 27.23 -44.04
N ASN A 124 -31.81 27.57 -44.99
CA ASN A 124 -31.47 28.46 -46.10
C ASN A 124 -31.71 29.95 -45.76
N LEU A 125 -32.37 30.27 -44.64
CA LEU A 125 -32.63 31.64 -44.22
C LEU A 125 -31.63 32.09 -43.13
N PRO A 126 -31.11 33.33 -43.21
CA PRO A 126 -30.29 33.88 -42.13
C PRO A 126 -31.13 34.04 -40.85
N ILE A 127 -30.48 33.94 -39.68
CA ILE A 127 -31.11 33.97 -38.35
C ILE A 127 -32.06 35.16 -38.16
N SER A 128 -31.77 36.30 -38.78
CA SER A 128 -32.61 37.51 -38.71
C SER A 128 -33.94 37.42 -39.45
N GLN A 129 -34.17 36.36 -40.23
CA GLN A 129 -35.41 36.13 -41.00
C GLN A 129 -36.13 34.85 -40.54
N GLN A 130 -35.66 34.24 -39.47
CA GLN A 130 -36.27 33.04 -38.90
C GLN A 130 -37.42 33.45 -37.99
N LYS A 131 -38.58 32.83 -38.20
CA LYS A 131 -39.77 33.07 -37.38
C LYS A 131 -39.50 32.57 -35.97
N MET A 132 -39.60 33.46 -34.99
CA MET A 132 -39.44 33.11 -33.58
C MET A 132 -40.78 33.26 -32.86
N ILE A 133 -41.19 32.22 -32.15
CA ILE A 133 -42.37 32.25 -31.28
C ILE A 133 -41.88 32.43 -29.84
N ILE A 134 -42.28 33.54 -29.23
CA ILE A 134 -42.04 33.81 -27.81
C ILE A 134 -43.31 33.48 -27.04
N ASN A 135 -43.24 32.47 -26.19
CA ASN A 135 -44.33 32.10 -25.29
C ASN A 135 -44.12 32.78 -23.94
N VAL A 136 -45.04 33.68 -23.60
CA VAL A 136 -45.05 34.38 -22.32
C VAL A 136 -46.13 33.74 -21.44
N VAL A 137 -45.71 33.18 -20.30
CA VAL A 137 -46.63 32.59 -19.33
C VAL A 137 -46.77 33.53 -18.13
N ASP A 138 -47.98 34.02 -17.96
CA ASP A 138 -48.37 34.89 -16.84
C ASP A 138 -48.52 34.05 -15.54
N PRO A 139 -48.42 34.62 -14.33
CA PRO A 139 -48.48 33.83 -13.09
C PRO A 139 -49.85 33.21 -12.81
N THR A 140 -50.87 33.57 -13.60
CA THR A 140 -52.18 32.92 -13.64
C THR A 140 -52.22 31.64 -14.50
N GLY A 141 -51.13 31.32 -15.19
CA GLY A 141 -51.02 30.17 -16.10
C GLY A 141 -51.56 30.44 -17.52
N LYS A 142 -51.94 31.69 -17.83
CA LYS A 142 -52.35 32.07 -19.18
C LYS A 142 -51.13 32.22 -20.08
N VAL A 143 -51.14 31.53 -21.22
CA VAL A 143 -50.07 31.59 -22.23
C VAL A 143 -50.47 32.59 -23.31
N THR A 144 -49.57 33.50 -23.63
CA THR A 144 -49.69 34.42 -24.78
C THR A 144 -48.50 34.22 -25.71
N GLU A 145 -48.80 34.00 -26.98
CA GLU A 145 -47.80 33.74 -28.02
C GLU A 145 -47.53 35.03 -28.80
N PHE A 146 -46.27 35.37 -28.99
CA PHE A 146 -45.84 36.49 -29.82
C PHE A 146 -44.99 35.97 -30.97
N TYR A 147 -45.38 36.35 -32.19
CA TYR A 147 -44.63 36.07 -33.41
C TYR A 147 -43.70 37.25 -33.70
N VAL A 148 -42.40 37.00 -33.73
CA VAL A 148 -41.40 37.97 -34.15
C VAL A 148 -40.94 37.58 -35.55
N GLU A 149 -41.26 38.44 -36.52
CA GLU A 149 -40.84 38.35 -37.93
C GLU A 149 -39.48 39.04 -38.16
#